data_AF-A0A8S2YF31-F1
#
_entry.id   AF-A0A8S2YF31-F1
#
_cell.length_a   1.000
_cell.length_b   1.000
_cell.length_c   1.000
_cell.angle_alpha   90.00
_cell.angle_beta   90.00
_cell.angle_gamma   90.00
#
_symmetry.space_group_name_H-M   'P 1'
#
loop_
_entity.id
_entity.type
_entity.pdbx_description
1 polymer ?
#
loop_
_entity_poly.entity_id
_entity_poly.type
_entity_poly.pdbx_seq_one_letter_code
_entity_poly.pdbx_strand_id
1 'polypeptide(L)'
;MLWSELSQIVYCLTMAAFYAKLDSYINSLDEKKRAKYTIKNETYDNLLKAFTSDAKCNAQFKFWAKKNFEIIKIGDKSIIYSIKEKRPVVTYENSFDKLNECHTAVRHLGRDKT
;
A
#
# COMPACT_ATOMS: atom_id res chain seq x y z
N MET A 1 -4.75 29.31 12.23
CA MET A 1 -3.93 28.49 13.14
C MET A 1 -4.76 27.38 13.78
N LEU A 2 -5.90 27.67 14.42
CA LEU A 2 -6.80 26.64 15.00
C LEU A 2 -7.39 25.62 14.01
N TRP A 3 -7.73 26.04 12.78
CA TRP A 3 -8.34 25.14 11.79
C TRP A 3 -7.40 24.06 11.25
N SER A 4 -6.10 24.35 11.11
CA SER A 4 -5.11 23.36 10.69
C SER A 4 -4.87 22.30 11.76
N GLU A 5 -4.88 22.70 13.03
CA GLU A 5 -4.70 21.79 14.16
C GLU A 5 -5.91 20.85 14.32
N LEU A 6 -7.14 21.40 14.24
CA LEU A 6 -8.36 20.59 14.29
C LEU A 6 -8.45 19.62 13.10
N SER A 7 -8.09 20.06 11.90
CA SER A 7 -8.04 19.20 10.72
C SER A 7 -7.01 18.07 10.88
N GLN A 8 -5.84 18.38 11.43
CA GLN A 8 -4.80 17.39 11.68
C GLN A 8 -5.24 16.35 12.72
N ILE A 9 -5.92 16.79 13.79
CA ILE A 9 -6.45 15.90 14.82
C ILE A 9 -7.50 14.95 14.25
N VAL A 10 -8.45 15.47 13.47
CA VAL A 10 -9.48 14.66 12.81
C VAL A 10 -8.85 13.65 11.85
N TYR A 11 -7.87 14.07 11.04
CA TYR A 11 -7.12 13.18 10.16
C TYR A 11 -6.47 12.02 10.92
N CYS A 12 -5.71 12.32 11.97
CA CYS A 12 -5.04 11.32 12.80
C CYS A 12 -6.04 10.31 13.41
N LEU A 13 -7.19 10.78 13.89
CA LEU A 13 -8.24 9.92 14.45
C LEU A 13 -8.85 8.99 13.39
N THR A 14 -9.15 9.52 12.20
CA THR A 14 -9.71 8.71 11.10
C THR A 14 -8.72 7.67 10.57
N MET A 15 -7.45 8.04 10.45
CA MET A 15 -6.37 7.15 10.06
C MET A 15 -6.19 6.02 11.08
N ALA A 16 -6.15 6.34 12.38
CA ALA A 16 -6.05 5.33 13.44
C ALA A 16 -7.24 4.36 13.43
N ALA A 17 -8.47 4.88 13.26
CA ALA A 17 -9.67 4.04 13.17
C ALA A 17 -9.65 3.12 11.93
N PHE A 18 -9.16 3.61 10.79
CA PHE A 18 -8.97 2.81 9.58
C PHE A 18 -8.01 1.66 9.83
N TYR A 19 -6.82 1.93 10.38
CA TYR A 19 -5.81 0.90 10.62
C TYR A 19 -6.27 -0.12 11.67
N ALA A 20 -6.97 0.31 12.72
CA ALA A 20 -7.57 -0.61 13.69
C ALA A 20 -8.55 -1.59 13.02
N LYS A 21 -9.38 -1.11 12.09
CA LYS A 21 -10.32 -1.96 11.34
C LYS A 21 -9.59 -2.88 10.35
N LEU A 22 -8.58 -2.35 9.66
CA LEU A 22 -7.75 -3.12 8.73
C LEU A 22 -7.00 -4.25 9.45
N ASP A 23 -6.42 -3.97 10.62
CA ASP A 23 -5.74 -4.96 11.44
C ASP A 23 -6.69 -6.01 11.98
N SER A 24 -7.87 -5.61 12.45
CA SER A 24 -8.91 -6.55 12.87
C SER A 24 -9.28 -7.52 11.74
N TYR A 25 -9.45 -7.00 10.51
CA TYR A 25 -9.71 -7.83 9.34
C TYR A 25 -8.54 -8.75 9.01
N ILE A 26 -7.31 -8.24 8.93
CA ILE A 26 -6.11 -9.04 8.65
C ILE A 26 -5.93 -10.15 9.70
N ASN A 27 -6.19 -9.85 10.97
CA ASN A 27 -6.08 -10.82 12.07
C ASN A 27 -7.16 -11.90 12.02
N SER A 28 -8.32 -11.61 11.42
CA SER A 28 -9.36 -12.61 11.16
C SER A 28 -9.01 -13.61 10.05
N LEU A 29 -7.98 -13.34 9.24
CA LEU A 29 -7.54 -14.24 8.17
C LEU A 29 -6.67 -15.39 8.70
N ASP A 30 -6.68 -16.51 7.97
CA ASP A 30 -5.76 -17.62 8.19
C ASP A 30 -4.29 -17.16 8.17
N GLU A 31 -3.43 -17.76 8.97
CA GLU A 31 -2.01 -17.40 9.09
C GLU A 31 -1.28 -17.35 7.74
N LYS A 32 -1.55 -18.34 6.87
CA LYS A 32 -0.98 -18.39 5.50
C LYS A 32 -1.42 -17.22 4.62
N LYS A 33 -2.61 -16.68 4.85
CA LYS A 33 -3.16 -15.53 4.10
C LYS A 33 -2.65 -14.22 4.69
N ARG A 34 -2.58 -14.10 6.02
CA ARG A 34 -2.07 -12.92 6.74
C ARG A 34 -0.66 -12.53 6.30
N ALA A 35 0.24 -13.50 6.15
CA ALA A 35 1.61 -13.25 5.66
C ALA A 35 1.69 -12.75 4.20
N LYS A 36 0.64 -12.93 3.41
CA LYS A 36 0.59 -12.55 1.98
C LYS A 36 -0.29 -11.34 1.70
N TYR A 37 -1.13 -10.96 2.65
CA TYR A 37 -2.15 -9.93 2.44
C TYR A 37 -1.54 -8.52 2.43
N THR A 38 -0.41 -8.35 3.11
CA THR A 38 0.11 -7.03 3.44
C THR A 38 1.55 -6.90 2.98
N ILE A 39 1.78 -6.01 2.01
CA ILE A 39 3.13 -5.58 1.62
C ILE A 39 3.47 -4.37 2.49
N LYS A 40 4.48 -4.53 3.33
CA LYS A 40 5.05 -3.42 4.11
C LYS A 40 6.07 -2.64 3.29
N ASN A 41 6.38 -1.42 3.71
CA ASN A 41 7.43 -0.59 3.11
C ASN A 41 8.76 -1.34 2.94
N GLU A 42 9.22 -2.10 3.94
CA GLU A 42 10.46 -2.88 3.83
C GLU A 42 10.43 -3.88 2.66
N THR A 43 9.32 -4.60 2.49
CA THR A 43 9.15 -5.54 1.38
C THR A 43 9.11 -4.81 0.05
N TYR A 44 8.45 -3.65 -0.01
CA TYR A 44 8.39 -2.82 -1.21
C TYR A 44 9.78 -2.31 -1.63
N ASP A 45 10.59 -1.86 -0.67
CA ASP A 45 11.97 -1.44 -0.92
C ASP A 45 12.85 -2.60 -1.38
N ASN A 46 12.66 -3.79 -0.79
CA ASN A 46 13.34 -5.00 -1.22
C ASN A 46 12.93 -5.42 -2.64
N LEU A 47 11.66 -5.23 -3.02
CA LEU A 47 11.21 -5.42 -4.41
C LEU A 47 11.93 -4.44 -5.32
N LEU A 48 11.92 -3.14 -5.02
CA LEU A 48 12.65 -2.14 -5.83
C LEU A 48 14.11 -2.52 -6.01
N LYS A 49 14.82 -2.87 -4.92
CA LYS A 49 16.22 -3.33 -4.96
C LYS A 49 16.40 -4.58 -5.84
N ALA A 50 15.48 -5.54 -5.77
CA ALA A 50 15.54 -6.77 -6.56
C ALA A 50 15.42 -6.53 -8.08
N PHE A 51 14.83 -5.40 -8.49
CA PHE A 51 14.69 -5.00 -9.90
C PHE A 51 15.74 -3.98 -10.35
N THR A 52 16.24 -3.12 -9.47
CA THR A 52 17.16 -2.02 -9.85
C THR A 52 18.63 -2.29 -9.55
N SER A 53 18.94 -3.17 -8.59
CA SER A 53 20.30 -3.38 -8.11
C SER A 53 20.71 -4.84 -8.14
N ASP A 54 22.00 -5.12 -8.33
CA ASP A 54 22.58 -6.44 -8.08
C ASP A 54 22.78 -6.70 -6.56
N ALA A 55 21.97 -6.04 -5.72
CA ALA A 55 22.02 -6.25 -4.29
C ALA A 55 21.80 -7.73 -3.96
N LYS A 56 22.42 -8.18 -2.87
CA LYS A 56 22.31 -9.53 -2.28
C LYS A 56 20.91 -9.80 -1.73
N CYS A 57 19.87 -9.62 -2.53
CA CYS A 57 18.57 -10.21 -2.27
C CYS A 57 18.68 -11.70 -2.57
N ASN A 58 18.11 -12.52 -1.68
CA ASN A 58 18.03 -13.97 -1.86
C ASN A 58 17.49 -14.30 -3.27
N ALA A 59 18.14 -15.24 -3.97
CA ALA A 59 17.74 -15.66 -5.32
C ALA A 59 16.28 -16.13 -5.37
N GLN A 60 15.79 -16.80 -4.31
CA GLN A 60 14.39 -17.21 -4.20
C GLN A 60 13.45 -15.99 -4.15
N PHE A 61 13.84 -14.94 -3.43
CA PHE A 61 13.08 -13.69 -3.37
C PHE A 61 13.10 -12.97 -4.72
N LYS A 62 14.26 -12.88 -5.40
CA LYS A 62 14.35 -12.28 -6.74
C LYS A 62 13.46 -13.00 -7.75
N PHE A 63 13.47 -14.34 -7.75
CA PHE A 63 12.61 -15.14 -8.62
C PHE A 63 11.13 -14.91 -8.31
N TRP A 64 10.74 -14.95 -7.03
CA TRP A 64 9.37 -14.67 -6.61
C TRP A 64 8.94 -13.24 -7.00
N ALA A 65 9.80 -12.24 -6.79
CA ALA A 65 9.54 -10.84 -7.12
C ALA A 65 9.26 -10.67 -8.62
N LYS A 66 10.16 -11.15 -9.48
CA LYS A 66 10.03 -11.08 -10.95
C LYS A 66 8.82 -11.86 -11.48
N LYS A 67 8.40 -12.92 -10.77
CA LYS A 67 7.24 -13.72 -11.15
C LYS A 67 5.91 -13.05 -10.83
N ASN A 68 5.84 -12.25 -9.76
CA ASN A 68 4.59 -11.70 -9.25
C ASN A 68 4.43 -10.20 -9.54
N PHE A 69 5.54 -9.49 -9.79
CA PHE A 69 5.55 -8.05 -9.93
C PHE A 69 6.35 -7.61 -11.15
N GLU A 70 6.03 -6.40 -11.62
CA GLU A 70 6.78 -5.68 -12.64
C GLU A 70 6.97 -4.22 -12.19
N ILE A 71 7.96 -3.54 -12.77
CA ILE A 71 8.16 -2.10 -12.55
C ILE A 71 7.59 -1.35 -13.74
N ILE A 72 6.63 -0.48 -13.46
CA ILE A 72 6.10 0.47 -14.44
C ILE A 72 6.70 1.84 -14.14
N LYS A 73 7.28 2.48 -15.16
CA LYS A 73 7.76 3.86 -15.08
C LYS A 73 6.66 4.81 -15.51
N ILE A 74 6.28 5.72 -14.62
CA ILE A 74 5.32 6.80 -14.91
C ILE A 74 6.05 8.12 -14.69
N GLY A 75 6.47 8.76 -15.79
CA GLY A 75 7.43 9.86 -15.74
C GLY A 75 8.73 9.42 -15.09
N ASP A 76 9.19 10.17 -14.09
CA ASP A 76 10.42 9.88 -13.34
C ASP A 76 10.22 8.87 -12.19
N LYS A 77 8.99 8.41 -11.94
CA LYS A 77 8.68 7.51 -10.82
C LYS A 77 8.58 6.06 -11.29
N SER A 78 9.29 5.18 -10.58
CA SER A 78 9.16 3.72 -10.73
C SER A 78 8.17 3.18 -9.70
N ILE A 79 7.12 2.51 -10.17
CA ILE A 79 6.05 1.96 -9.33
C ILE A 79 6.06 0.44 -9.47
N ILE A 80 5.98 -0.27 -8.34
CA ILE A 80 5.79 -1.72 -8.35
C ILE A 80 4.33 -2.02 -8.71
N TYR A 81 4.14 -2.88 -9.69
CA TYR A 81 2.84 -3.29 -10.19
C TYR A 81 2.65 -4.80 -10.02
N SER A 82 1.48 -5.21 -9.54
CA SER A 82 1.13 -6.63 -9.39
C SER A 82 0.66 -7.19 -10.73
N ILE A 83 1.40 -8.17 -11.26
CA ILE A 83 1.06 -8.83 -12.53
C ILE A 83 -0.28 -9.56 -12.41
N LYS A 84 -0.51 -10.22 -11.27
CA LYS A 84 -1.71 -11.03 -11.03
C LYS A 84 -2.96 -10.16 -10.88
N GLU A 85 -2.87 -9.13 -10.05
CA GLU A 85 -4.03 -8.29 -9.71
C GLU A 85 -4.24 -7.15 -10.71
N LYS A 86 -3.28 -6.92 -11.62
CA LYS A 86 -3.27 -5.83 -12.60
C LYS A 86 -3.53 -4.47 -11.94
N ARG A 87 -2.80 -4.20 -10.84
CA ARG A 87 -2.94 -2.98 -10.03
C ARG A 87 -1.59 -2.57 -9.45
N PRO A 88 -1.37 -1.25 -9.22
CA PRO A 88 -0.18 -0.78 -8.49
C PRO A 88 -0.21 -1.33 -7.06
N VAL A 89 0.96 -1.71 -6.57
CA VAL A 89 1.12 -2.17 -5.19
C VAL A 89 1.12 -0.95 -4.28
N VAL A 90 0.24 -0.98 -3.28
CA VAL A 90 0.19 0.01 -2.20
C VAL A 90 0.66 -0.68 -0.93
N THR A 91 1.55 -0.01 -0.21
CA THR A 91 2.03 -0.54 1.07
C THR A 91 0.98 -0.34 2.15
N TYR A 92 1.03 -1.15 3.19
CA TYR A 92 0.16 -1.00 4.35
C TYR A 92 0.19 0.42 4.91
N GLU A 93 1.40 0.94 5.10
CA GLU A 93 1.66 2.25 5.70
C GLU A 93 1.08 3.41 4.86
N ASN A 94 0.90 3.22 3.56
CA ASN A 94 0.35 4.23 2.64
C ASN A 94 -1.10 3.92 2.21
N SER A 95 -1.71 2.86 2.74
CA SER A 95 -3.03 2.41 2.31
C SER A 95 -4.13 3.43 2.61
N PHE A 96 -4.08 4.08 3.79
CA PHE A 96 -5.06 5.11 4.15
C PHE A 96 -4.97 6.33 3.23
N ASP A 97 -3.77 6.89 3.11
CA ASP A 97 -3.51 8.05 2.27
C ASP A 97 -3.93 7.79 0.83
N LYS A 98 -3.63 6.59 0.30
CA LYS A 98 -3.99 6.25 -1.07
C LYS A 98 -5.49 6.11 -1.28
N LEU A 99 -6.20 5.53 -0.32
CA LEU A 99 -7.64 5.45 -0.34
C LEU A 99 -8.26 6.86 -0.27
N ASN A 100 -7.75 7.72 0.60
CA ASN A 100 -8.20 9.10 0.73
C ASN A 100 -7.94 9.94 -0.53
N GLU A 101 -6.79 9.78 -1.18
CA GLU A 101 -6.48 10.36 -2.49
C GLU A 101 -7.50 9.94 -3.54
N CYS A 102 -7.79 8.64 -3.63
CA CYS A 102 -8.77 8.11 -4.55
C CYS A 102 -10.15 8.73 -4.30
N HIS A 103 -10.64 8.70 -3.06
CA HIS A 103 -11.94 9.31 -2.69
C HIS A 103 -12.01 10.79 -3.04
N THR A 104 -10.94 11.54 -2.77
CA THR A 104 -10.85 12.97 -3.10
C THR A 104 -10.87 13.20 -4.61
N ALA A 105 -10.12 12.39 -5.37
CA ALA A 105 -10.02 12.50 -6.82
C ALA A 105 -11.36 12.25 -7.53
N VAL A 106 -12.16 11.27 -7.05
CA VAL A 106 -13.48 11.01 -7.63
C VAL A 106 -14.56 12.00 -7.18
N ARG A 107 -14.23 12.92 -6.26
CA ARG A 107 -15.15 13.94 -5.70
C ARG A 107 -16.49 13.39 -5.21
N HIS A 108 -16.50 12.15 -4.74
CA HIS A 108 -17.65 11.61 -4.05
C HIS A 108 -17.69 12.25 -2.65
N LEU A 109 -18.41 13.37 -2.52
CA LEU A 109 -18.68 14.09 -1.27
C LEU A 109 -19.58 13.26 -0.33
N GLY A 110 -19.18 12.03 -0.01
CA GLY A 110 -19.90 11.15 0.92
C GLY A 110 -21.33 10.80 0.51
N ARG A 111 -21.72 11.01 -0.75
CA ARG A 111 -23.11 10.83 -1.20
C ARG A 111 -23.44 9.43 -1.67
N ASP A 112 -22.44 8.55 -1.86
CA ASP A 112 -22.71 7.16 -2.24
C ASP A 112 -22.23 6.21 -1.15
N LYS A 113 -23.13 5.31 -0.76
CA LYS A 113 -22.91 4.30 0.28
C LYS A 113 -22.00 3.20 -0.28
N THR A 114 -20.70 3.35 -0.10
CA THR A 114 -19.75 2.23 -0.15
C THR A 114 -19.63 1.55 1.21
#